data_AF-A0A5Q4H1W7-F1
#
_entry.id   AF-A0A5Q4H1W7-F1
#
_cell.length_a   1.000
_cell.length_b   1.000
_cell.length_c   1.000
_cell.angle_alpha   90.00
_cell.angle_beta   90.00
_cell.angle_gamma   90.00
#
_symmetry.space_group_name_H-M   'P 1'
#
loop_
_entity.id
_entity.type
_entity.pdbx_description
1 polymer ?
#
loop_
_entity_poly.entity_id
_entity_poly.type
_entity_poly.pdbx_seq_one_letter_code
_entity_poly.pdbx_strand_id
1 'polypeptide(L)'
;MEIDEIEHGVGFNGVRPCVRCQVFDVDRHVIATYDDPAPGSGNVLNELVFEYNDLGMPIKEYQEHQGAKHGNTLSVQYDYDTTASGGVFTHGL
;
A
#
# COMPACT_ATOMS: atom_id res chain seq x y z
N MET A 1 12.97 13.04 -2.38
CA MET A 1 12.15 11.82 -2.53
C MET A 1 13.13 10.67 -2.42
N GLU A 2 13.18 10.06 -1.24
CA GLU A 2 14.03 8.90 -0.95
C GLU A 2 13.13 7.67 -1.10
N ILE A 3 13.52 6.76 -1.99
CA ILE A 3 12.79 5.51 -2.21
C ILE A 3 13.39 4.51 -1.23
N ASP A 4 12.70 4.27 -0.12
CA ASP A 4 13.03 3.17 0.79
C ASP A 4 12.31 1.90 0.33
N GLU A 5 13.05 0.97 -0.27
CA GLU A 5 12.54 -0.37 -0.59
C GLU A 5 12.80 -1.31 0.58
N ILE A 6 11.73 -1.85 1.17
CA ILE A 6 11.83 -2.90 2.19
C ILE A 6 11.49 -4.25 1.53
N GLU A 7 12.49 -5.10 1.38
CA GLU A 7 12.31 -6.46 0.84
C GLU A 7 12.11 -7.49 1.96
N HIS A 8 10.96 -8.16 1.93
CA HIS A 8 10.69 -9.32 2.80
C HIS A 8 10.48 -10.57 1.92
N GLY A 9 11.42 -11.52 1.99
CA GLY A 9 11.31 -12.79 1.29
C GLY A 9 10.47 -13.80 2.08
N VAL A 10 9.32 -14.22 1.53
CA VAL A 10 8.50 -15.30 2.10
C VAL A 10 8.49 -16.49 1.13
N GLY A 11 9.14 -17.60 1.52
CA GLY A 11 9.27 -18.77 0.65
C GLY A 11 8.15 -19.78 0.85
N PHE A 12 7.47 -20.17 -0.24
CA PHE A 12 6.65 -21.39 -0.31
C PHE A 12 6.93 -22.11 -1.63
N ASN A 13 7.38 -23.38 -1.57
CA ASN A 13 7.46 -24.30 -2.71
C ASN A 13 8.32 -23.86 -3.93
N GLY A 14 9.55 -23.40 -3.71
CA GLY A 14 10.57 -23.28 -4.78
C GLY A 14 10.46 -22.05 -5.69
N VAL A 15 9.33 -21.33 -5.65
CA VAL A 15 9.23 -19.92 -6.09
C VAL A 15 9.45 -19.07 -4.84
N ARG A 16 10.37 -18.10 -4.90
CA ARG A 16 10.55 -17.12 -3.82
C ARG A 16 9.85 -15.83 -4.24
N PRO A 17 8.53 -15.70 -4.07
CA PRO A 17 7.91 -14.41 -4.28
C PRO A 17 8.51 -13.44 -3.25
N CYS A 18 9.17 -12.39 -3.72
CA CYS A 18 9.55 -11.30 -2.84
C CYS A 18 8.35 -10.38 -2.70
N VAL A 19 8.07 -9.95 -1.47
CA VAL A 19 7.20 -8.80 -1.24
C VAL A 19 8.09 -7.59 -1.26
N ARG A 20 7.83 -6.66 -2.19
CA ARG A 20 8.45 -5.35 -2.21
C ARG A 20 7.41 -4.32 -1.85
N CYS A 21 7.73 -3.58 -0.79
CA CYS A 21 6.99 -2.41 -0.41
C CYS A 21 7.75 -1.18 -0.92
N GLN A 22 7.07 -0.34 -1.72
CA GLN A 22 7.60 0.91 -2.23
C GLN A 22 6.76 2.07 -1.68
N VAL A 23 7.38 2.90 -0.84
CA VAL A 23 6.78 4.16 -0.38
C VAL A 23 7.24 5.25 -1.34
N PHE A 24 6.33 5.77 -2.16
CA PHE A 24 6.69 6.76 -3.18
C PHE A 24 6.65 8.18 -2.62
N ASP A 25 5.79 8.47 -1.63
CA ASP A 25 5.63 9.74 -0.92
C ASP A 25 4.79 9.50 0.37
N VAL A 26 4.52 10.54 1.18
CA VAL A 26 3.61 10.46 2.35
C VAL A 26 2.19 10.04 1.93
N ASP A 27 1.79 10.38 0.70
CA ASP A 27 0.41 10.26 0.24
C ASP A 27 0.13 8.95 -0.53
N ARG A 28 1.16 8.15 -0.81
CA ARG A 28 1.01 6.91 -1.59
C ARG A 28 1.97 5.79 -1.18
N HIS A 29 1.38 4.63 -0.94
CA HIS A 29 2.10 3.40 -0.58
C HIS A 29 1.73 2.25 -1.53
N VAL A 30 2.72 1.50 -1.98
CA VAL A 30 2.54 0.35 -2.89
C VAL A 30 3.12 -0.90 -2.25
N ILE A 31 2.36 -1.98 -2.25
CA ILE A 31 2.82 -3.32 -1.88
C ILE A 31 2.62 -4.21 -3.09
N ALA A 32 3.72 -4.70 -3.65
CA ALA A 32 3.69 -5.60 -4.79
C ALA A 32 4.48 -6.87 -4.47
N THR A 33 4.08 -7.98 -5.10
CA THR A 33 4.89 -9.20 -5.09
C THR A 33 5.41 -9.49 -6.48
N TYR A 34 6.62 -10.06 -6.55
CA TYR A 34 7.30 -10.33 -7.81
C TYR A 34 7.67 -11.80 -7.93
N ASP A 35 7.80 -12.29 -9.17
CA ASP A 35 8.30 -13.63 -9.47
C ASP A 35 9.83 -13.77 -9.33
N ASP A 36 10.55 -12.65 -9.34
CA ASP A 36 12.00 -12.55 -9.17
C ASP A 36 12.34 -11.71 -7.94
N PRO A 37 13.18 -12.22 -7.01
CA PRO A 37 13.60 -11.48 -5.83
C PRO A 37 14.57 -10.32 -6.10
N ALA A 38 15.12 -10.18 -7.31
CA ALA A 38 16.08 -9.11 -7.59
C ALA A 38 15.43 -7.71 -7.67
N PRO A 39 15.97 -6.70 -6.95
CA PRO A 39 15.56 -5.30 -7.06
C PRO A 39 15.48 -4.82 -8.51
N GLY A 40 14.37 -4.17 -8.89
CA GLY A 40 14.15 -3.67 -10.25
C GLY A 40 13.96 -4.75 -11.33
N SER A 41 13.89 -6.03 -10.96
CA SER A 41 13.60 -7.17 -11.83
C SER A 41 12.25 -7.82 -11.48
N GLY A 42 11.80 -8.71 -12.35
CA GLY A 42 10.60 -9.52 -12.18
C GLY A 42 9.31 -8.88 -12.69
N ASN A 43 8.30 -9.72 -12.84
CA ASN A 43 6.93 -9.33 -13.13
C ASN A 43 6.16 -9.23 -11.83
N VAL A 44 5.34 -8.19 -11.71
CA VAL A 44 4.37 -8.07 -10.63
C VAL A 44 3.36 -9.21 -10.73
N LEU A 45 3.17 -9.95 -9.63
CA LEU A 45 2.21 -11.04 -9.50
C LEU A 45 0.88 -10.57 -8.91
N ASN A 46 0.94 -9.65 -7.94
CA ASN A 46 -0.19 -8.91 -7.37
C ASN A 46 0.30 -7.55 -6.88
N GLU A 47 -0.61 -6.60 -6.82
CA GLU A 47 -0.32 -5.23 -6.40
C GLU A 47 -1.47 -4.64 -5.58
N LEU A 48 -1.10 -4.03 -4.45
CA LEU A 48 -1.96 -3.22 -3.62
C LEU A 48 -1.43 -1.79 -3.62
N VAL A 49 -2.33 -0.83 -3.81
CA VAL A 49 -1.99 0.61 -3.80
C VAL A 49 -2.90 1.33 -2.82
N PHE A 50 -2.28 2.03 -1.87
CA PHE A 50 -2.95 2.86 -0.87
C PHE A 50 -2.71 4.33 -1.18
N GLU A 51 -3.78 5.10 -1.15
CA GLU A 51 -3.76 6.57 -1.23
C GLU A 51 -4.19 7.14 0.12
N TYR A 52 -3.47 8.14 0.62
CA TYR A 52 -3.72 8.78 1.90
C TYR A 52 -4.14 10.24 1.72
N ASN A 53 -4.85 10.78 2.71
CA ASN A 53 -5.04 12.23 2.85
C ASN A 53 -3.88 12.87 3.63
N ASP A 54 -3.91 14.20 3.74
CA ASP A 54 -2.92 15.01 4.47
C ASP A 54 -2.76 14.63 5.96
N LEU A 55 -3.72 13.90 6.53
CA LEU A 55 -3.68 13.40 7.91
C LEU A 55 -3.11 11.98 8.02
N GLY A 56 -2.64 11.39 6.91
CA GLY A 56 -2.12 10.03 6.84
C GLY A 56 -3.19 8.95 6.94
N MET A 57 -4.47 9.29 6.70
CA MET A 57 -5.57 8.31 6.71
C MET A 57 -5.82 7.78 5.30
N PRO A 58 -6.03 6.46 5.12
CA PRO A 58 -6.23 5.87 3.80
C PRO A 58 -7.58 6.29 3.22
N ILE A 59 -7.57 7.00 2.10
CA ILE A 59 -8.78 7.42 1.39
C ILE A 59 -9.18 6.43 0.30
N LYS A 60 -8.23 5.63 -0.21
CA LYS A 60 -8.50 4.63 -1.22
C LYS A 60 -7.52 3.47 -1.18
N GLU A 61 -8.02 2.28 -1.45
CA GLU A 61 -7.24 1.05 -1.58
C GLU A 61 -7.60 0.34 -2.88
N TYR A 62 -6.62 0.12 -3.76
CA TYR A 62 -6.74 -0.73 -4.94
C TYR A 62 -6.19 -2.12 -4.63
N GLN A 63 -6.88 -3.17 -5.08
CA GLN A 63 -6.39 -4.55 -4.98
C GLN A 63 -6.42 -5.23 -6.35
N GLU A 64 -5.24 -5.54 -6.88
CA GLU A 64 -5.07 -6.37 -8.07
C GLU A 64 -4.46 -7.72 -7.68
N HIS A 65 -5.16 -8.81 -7.99
CA HIS A 65 -4.73 -10.16 -7.64
C HIS A 65 -4.02 -10.88 -8.79
N GLN A 66 -3.99 -10.26 -9.98
CA GLN A 66 -3.38 -10.83 -11.19
C GLN A 66 -2.58 -9.75 -11.92
N GLY A 67 -1.42 -9.41 -11.37
CA GLY A 67 -0.49 -8.47 -11.95
C GLY A 67 -0.51 -7.08 -11.32
N ALA A 68 -0.07 -6.09 -12.10
CA ALA A 68 -0.04 -4.70 -11.68
C ALA A 68 -1.42 -4.05 -11.79
N LYS A 69 -1.70 -3.10 -10.90
CA LYS A 69 -2.90 -2.28 -10.90
C LYS A 69 -3.01 -1.53 -12.24
N HIS A 70 -4.22 -1.51 -12.79
CA HIS A 70 -4.55 -0.78 -13.99
C HIS A 70 -5.82 0.05 -13.81
N GLY A 71 -6.28 0.73 -14.88
CA GLY A 71 -7.41 1.66 -14.81
C GLY A 71 -8.76 1.04 -14.44
N ASN A 72 -8.88 -0.29 -14.51
CA ASN A 72 -10.13 -1.00 -14.20
C ASN A 72 -10.03 -1.83 -12.91
N THR A 73 -8.89 -1.79 -12.20
CA THR A 73 -8.74 -2.46 -10.92
C THR A 73 -9.75 -1.88 -9.94
N LEU A 74 -10.50 -2.77 -9.27
CA LEU A 74 -11.49 -2.36 -8.28
C LEU A 74 -10.82 -1.75 -7.05
N SER A 75 -11.52 -0.84 -6.41
CA SER A 75 -11.03 -0.15 -5.23
C SER A 75 -12.08 0.00 -4.15
N VAL A 76 -11.62 0.05 -2.91
CA VAL A 76 -12.40 0.51 -1.77
C VAL A 76 -12.06 1.98 -1.53
N GLN A 77 -13.06 2.82 -1.33
CA GLN A 77 -12.89 4.25 -1.03
C GLN A 77 -13.47 4.55 0.35
N TYR A 78 -12.78 5.41 1.10
CA TYR A 78 -13.14 5.82 2.45
C TYR A 78 -13.39 7.31 2.49
N ASP A 79 -14.59 7.68 2.93
CA ASP A 79 -14.95 9.05 3.25
C ASP A 79 -14.92 9.22 4.77
N TYR A 80 -14.23 10.27 5.22
CA TYR A 80 -14.12 10.62 6.63
C TYR A 80 -14.98 11.84 6.94
N ASP A 81 -15.61 11.84 8.10
CA ASP A 81 -16.28 13.03 8.60
C ASP A 81 -15.24 14.11 8.94
N THR A 82 -15.24 15.20 8.17
CA THR A 82 -14.34 16.33 8.35
C THR A 82 -14.94 17.43 9.25
N THR A 83 -16.13 17.23 9.82
CA THR A 83 -16.85 18.25 10.60
C THR A 83 -16.44 18.27 12.08
N ALA A 84 -15.72 17.26 12.55
CA ALA A 84 -15.14 17.24 13.87
C ALA A 84 -14.02 18.29 13.98
N SER A 85 -14.31 19.41 14.63
CA SER A 85 -13.38 20.54 14.83
C SER A 85 -12.63 20.51 16.16
N GLY A 86 -12.86 19.50 17.00
CA GLY A 86 -12.15 19.32 18.27
C GLY A 86 -12.73 18.22 19.16
N GLY A 87 -11.89 17.69 20.05
CA GLY A 87 -12.27 16.79 21.13
C GLY A 87 -11.73 17.34 22.46
N VAL A 88 -12.61 17.49 23.46
CA VAL A 88 -12.17 17.83 24.82
C VAL A 88 -11.75 16.53 25.48
N PHE A 89 -10.45 16.33 25.70
CA PHE A 89 -9.97 15.28 26.60
C PHE A 89 -10.39 15.67 28.02
N THR A 90 -11.53 15.16 28.49
CA THR A 90 -11.85 15.22 29.91
C THR A 90 -11.02 14.18 30.62
N HIS A 91 -10.35 14.57 31.71
CA HIS A 91 -9.77 13.58 32.62
C HIS A 91 -10.94 12.72 33.10
N GLY A 92 -10.96 11.46 32.67
CA GLY A 92 -11.97 10.49 33.09
C GLY A 92 -12.15 10.55 34.60
N LEU A 93 -13.40 10.61 35.04
CA LEU A 93 -13.84 10.81 36.42
C LEU A 93 -13.06 9.97 37.44
#